data_AF-A0A7V1M1T5-F1
#
_entry.id   AF-A0A7V1M1T5-F1
#
_cell.length_a   1.000
_cell.length_b   1.000
_cell.length_c   1.000
_cell.angle_alpha   90.00
_cell.angle_beta   90.00
_cell.angle_gamma   90.00
#
_symmetry.space_group_name_H-M   'P 1'
#
loop_
_entity.id
_entity.type
_entity.pdbx_description
1 polymer ?
#
loop_
_entity_poly.entity_id
_entity_poly.type
_entity_poly.pdbx_seq_one_letter_code
_entity_poly.pdbx_strand_id
1 'polypeptide(L)'
;MNCDPEASAWRGLVRGMPGDGRVRRFREQLGLPVDRPIIMAGHQAQLWHPGILVKHLAGEALAERLGGVSVWLVVDQDANEPFQFAAPARKGDEPMRRVELDLLPPAQRGGPKRPTGLRPAIRPEHPGRTGVFDDRLDALVEAVAERAGESSAAAQVTQALFDWLDGIIARPKLVFASRIAETDLFQSLLESAKQDTEAWSAGFNLAVDAVPGSGAGRLRAGEDPELPMWRLDGRGRRVRARVSDLGS
;
A
#
# COMPACT_ATOMS: atom_id res chain seq x y z
N MET A 1 13.01 2.74 -19.94
CA MET A 1 11.80 2.05 -19.49
C MET A 1 10.70 2.52 -20.42
N ASN A 2 10.23 1.65 -21.31
CA ASN A 2 9.13 2.00 -22.21
C ASN A 2 7.82 1.66 -21.48
N CYS A 3 6.93 2.63 -21.35
CA CYS A 3 5.58 2.38 -20.88
C CYS A 3 4.72 2.00 -22.08
N ASP A 4 3.95 0.92 -21.96
CA ASP A 4 2.96 0.52 -22.95
C ASP A 4 1.56 0.67 -22.36
N PRO A 5 0.68 1.51 -22.94
CA PRO A 5 0.95 2.39 -24.08
C PRO A 5 1.87 3.56 -23.71
N GLU A 6 2.45 4.19 -24.73
CA GLU A 6 3.29 5.39 -24.58
C GLU A 6 2.56 6.47 -23.77
N ALA A 7 3.29 7.22 -22.94
CA ALA A 7 2.71 8.20 -22.01
C ALA A 7 1.85 9.27 -22.71
N SER A 8 2.15 9.56 -23.98
CA SER A 8 1.37 10.48 -24.83
C SER A 8 -0.06 9.99 -25.09
N ALA A 9 -0.30 8.68 -25.08
CA ALA A 9 -1.61 8.07 -25.34
C ALA A 9 -2.54 8.06 -24.11
N TRP A 10 -1.99 8.23 -22.90
CA TRP A 10 -2.74 8.02 -21.65
C TRP A 10 -3.94 8.96 -21.50
N ARG A 11 -3.84 10.20 -21.99
CA ARG A 11 -4.96 11.16 -21.96
C ARG A 11 -6.18 10.65 -22.75
N GLY A 12 -5.96 9.89 -23.82
CA GLY A 12 -7.04 9.30 -24.63
C GLY A 12 -7.78 8.17 -23.90
N LEU A 13 -7.05 7.32 -23.18
CA LEU A 13 -7.61 6.21 -22.40
C LEU A 13 -8.57 6.68 -21.31
N VAL A 14 -8.20 7.79 -20.67
CA VAL A 14 -8.91 8.36 -19.53
C VAL A 14 -10.26 8.97 -19.92
N ARG A 15 -10.36 9.57 -21.12
CA ARG A 15 -11.56 10.28 -21.59
C ARG A 15 -12.60 9.38 -22.27
N GLY A 16 -12.24 8.12 -22.52
CA GLY A 16 -13.06 7.17 -23.27
C GLY A 16 -13.90 6.20 -22.42
N MET A 17 -13.81 6.24 -21.08
CA MET A 17 -14.59 5.29 -20.26
C MET A 17 -16.06 5.72 -20.20
N PRO A 18 -17.00 4.93 -20.75
CA PRO A 18 -18.42 5.18 -20.59
C PRO A 18 -18.79 5.16 -19.11
N GLY A 19 -19.90 5.82 -18.75
CA GLY A 19 -20.49 5.77 -17.41
C GLY A 19 -21.04 4.40 -17.05
N ASP A 20 -20.16 3.39 -16.93
CA ASP A 20 -20.50 2.08 -16.40
C ASP A 20 -20.92 2.24 -14.94
N GLY A 21 -22.17 1.87 -14.64
CA GLY A 21 -22.73 1.92 -13.29
C GLY A 21 -21.89 1.14 -12.27
N ARG A 22 -21.17 0.09 -12.70
CA ARG A 22 -20.25 -0.67 -11.85
C ARG A 22 -19.03 0.16 -11.45
N VAL A 23 -18.41 0.87 -12.39
CA VAL A 23 -17.26 1.76 -12.12
C VAL A 23 -17.68 2.89 -11.20
N ARG A 24 -18.86 3.48 -11.45
CA ARG A 24 -19.43 4.52 -10.59
C ARG A 24 -19.65 4.01 -9.15
N ARG A 25 -20.31 2.87 -9.00
CA ARG A 25 -20.59 2.26 -7.67
C ARG A 25 -19.31 1.94 -6.91
N PHE A 26 -18.31 1.36 -7.58
CA PHE A 26 -17.02 1.06 -6.95
C PHE A 26 -16.33 2.33 -6.44
N ARG A 27 -16.33 3.41 -7.23
CA ARG A 27 -15.79 4.71 -6.82
C ARG A 27 -16.56 5.27 -5.63
N GLU A 28 -17.90 5.21 -5.64
CA GLU A 28 -18.74 5.67 -4.53
C GLU A 28 -18.44 4.90 -3.23
N GLN A 29 -18.29 3.57 -3.29
CA GLN A 29 -17.95 2.74 -2.12
C GLN A 29 -16.61 3.09 -1.49
N LEU A 30 -15.64 3.53 -2.30
CA LEU A 30 -14.33 3.99 -1.84
C LEU A 30 -14.29 5.51 -1.54
N GLY A 31 -15.41 6.23 -1.71
CA GLY A 31 -15.50 7.67 -1.54
C GLY A 31 -14.61 8.45 -2.53
N LEU A 32 -14.48 7.94 -3.75
CA LEU A 32 -13.69 8.50 -4.85
C LEU A 32 -14.57 9.32 -5.81
N PRO A 33 -14.00 10.35 -6.49
CA PRO A 33 -14.73 11.10 -7.51
C PRO A 33 -15.21 10.24 -8.68
N VAL A 34 -16.46 10.42 -9.08
CA VAL A 34 -17.10 9.68 -10.17
C VAL A 34 -17.06 10.40 -11.52
N ASP A 35 -16.74 11.69 -11.50
CA ASP A 35 -16.90 12.64 -12.60
C ASP A 35 -15.60 12.99 -13.33
N ARG A 36 -14.45 12.52 -12.81
CA ARG A 36 -13.13 12.88 -13.32
C ARG A 36 -12.13 11.75 -13.23
N PRO A 37 -10.97 11.87 -13.92
CA PRO A 37 -9.92 10.87 -13.88
C PRO A 37 -9.36 10.66 -12.47
N ILE A 38 -8.95 9.43 -12.18
CA ILE A 38 -8.26 9.08 -10.95
C ILE A 38 -6.86 8.60 -11.33
N ILE A 39 -5.84 9.26 -10.80
CA ILE A 39 -4.45 8.81 -10.85
C ILE A 39 -4.17 8.18 -9.50
N MET A 40 -4.04 6.86 -9.48
CA MET A 40 -3.81 6.10 -8.26
C MET A 40 -2.39 5.56 -8.25
N ALA A 41 -1.65 5.91 -7.21
CA ALA A 41 -0.37 5.32 -6.87
C ALA A 41 -0.42 4.87 -5.41
N GLY A 42 0.59 4.15 -4.93
CA GLY A 42 0.57 3.67 -3.56
C GLY A 42 1.84 2.99 -3.12
N HIS A 43 1.84 2.60 -1.85
CA HIS A 43 2.93 1.88 -1.21
C HIS A 43 2.43 1.11 0.02
N GLN A 44 3.24 0.17 0.50
CA GLN A 44 3.14 -0.36 1.86
C GLN A 44 3.15 0.80 2.86
N ALA A 45 2.40 0.67 3.96
CA ALA A 45 2.34 1.69 4.99
C ALA A 45 3.65 1.70 5.79
N GLN A 46 4.57 2.60 5.44
CA GLN A 46 5.88 2.73 6.06
C GLN A 46 6.38 4.17 5.99
N LEU A 47 7.39 4.48 6.79
CA LEU A 47 8.12 5.75 6.71
C LEU A 47 8.75 5.94 5.32
N TRP A 48 8.54 7.13 4.75
CA TRP A 48 8.86 7.37 3.34
C TRP A 48 10.36 7.51 3.09
N HIS A 49 10.86 6.78 2.09
CA HIS A 49 12.12 7.08 1.43
C HIS A 49 11.86 7.96 0.18
N PRO A 50 12.89 8.59 -0.42
CA PRO A 50 12.70 9.51 -1.54
C PRO A 50 11.92 8.91 -2.72
N GLY A 51 12.12 7.62 -3.01
CA GLY A 51 11.35 6.93 -4.06
C GLY A 51 9.83 6.92 -3.85
N ILE A 52 9.33 6.92 -2.60
CA ILE A 52 7.89 6.99 -2.33
C ILE A 52 7.39 8.42 -2.57
N LEU A 53 8.12 9.42 -2.09
CA LEU A 53 7.80 10.83 -2.32
C LEU A 53 7.74 11.16 -3.81
N VAL A 54 8.68 10.65 -4.62
CA VAL A 54 8.68 10.85 -6.07
C VAL A 54 7.43 10.26 -6.74
N LYS A 55 6.95 9.08 -6.29
CA LYS A 55 5.69 8.51 -6.80
C LYS A 55 4.50 9.42 -6.51
N HIS A 56 4.44 9.98 -5.29
CA HIS A 56 3.39 10.93 -4.89
C HIS A 56 3.41 12.17 -5.79
N LEU A 57 4.57 12.84 -5.88
CA LEU A 57 4.73 14.05 -6.71
C LEU A 57 4.40 13.79 -8.19
N ALA A 58 4.81 12.64 -8.73
CA ALA A 58 4.47 12.27 -10.10
C ALA A 58 2.97 12.03 -10.30
N GLY A 59 2.31 11.39 -9.32
CA GLY A 59 0.86 11.18 -9.32
C GLY A 59 0.07 12.49 -9.29
N GLU A 60 0.46 13.41 -8.41
CA GLU A 60 -0.14 14.76 -8.32
C GLU A 60 0.01 15.53 -9.64
N ALA A 61 1.25 15.62 -10.16
CA ALA A 61 1.51 16.35 -11.41
C ALA A 61 0.74 15.77 -12.61
N LEU A 62 0.60 14.44 -12.67
CA LEU A 62 -0.18 13.78 -13.70
C LEU A 62 -1.70 14.02 -13.53
N ALA A 63 -2.20 13.99 -12.30
CA ALA A 63 -3.59 14.28 -11.99
C ALA A 63 -3.95 15.71 -12.42
N GLU A 64 -3.11 16.70 -12.06
CA GLU A 64 -3.29 18.10 -12.44
C GLU A 64 -3.34 18.26 -13.97
N ARG A 65 -2.35 17.69 -14.69
CA ARG A 65 -2.27 17.76 -16.16
C ARG A 65 -3.47 17.14 -16.86
N LEU A 66 -4.15 16.18 -16.23
CA LEU A 66 -5.31 15.48 -16.78
C LEU A 66 -6.65 16.03 -16.27
N GLY A 67 -6.64 17.01 -15.35
CA GLY A 67 -7.86 17.49 -14.69
C GLY A 67 -8.52 16.43 -13.80
N GLY A 68 -7.72 15.51 -13.26
CA GLY A 68 -8.15 14.42 -12.39
C GLY A 68 -7.93 14.69 -10.92
N VAL A 69 -7.96 13.62 -10.13
CA VAL A 69 -7.51 13.59 -8.73
C VAL A 69 -6.40 12.57 -8.54
N SER A 70 -5.52 12.85 -7.59
CA SER A 70 -4.55 11.90 -7.10
C SER A 70 -5.12 11.15 -5.89
N VAL A 71 -4.90 9.83 -5.89
CA VAL A 71 -5.31 8.93 -4.82
C VAL A 71 -4.09 8.13 -4.37
N TRP A 72 -3.87 8.11 -3.06
CA TRP A 72 -2.81 7.32 -2.45
C TRP A 72 -3.39 6.03 -1.86
N LEU A 73 -3.06 4.91 -2.50
CA LEU A 73 -3.40 3.57 -2.05
C LEU A 73 -2.40 3.11 -0.98
N VAL A 74 -2.89 2.99 0.25
CA VAL A 74 -2.15 2.43 1.38
C VAL A 74 -2.28 0.91 1.32
N VAL A 75 -1.18 0.22 1.02
CA VAL A 75 -1.14 -1.26 0.97
C VAL A 75 -0.99 -1.80 2.38
N ASP A 76 -2.06 -1.68 3.16
CA ASP A 76 -2.15 -2.07 4.58
C ASP A 76 -2.37 -3.59 4.78
N GLN A 77 -2.78 -4.29 3.72
CA GLN A 77 -2.92 -5.74 3.67
C GLN A 77 -1.57 -6.49 3.63
N ASP A 78 -0.45 -5.78 3.53
CA ASP A 78 0.89 -6.37 3.56
C ASP A 78 1.52 -6.37 4.95
N ALA A 79 2.38 -7.37 5.20
CA ALA A 79 3.10 -7.50 6.46
C ALA A 79 4.49 -6.87 6.29
N ASN A 80 4.58 -5.57 6.56
CA ASN A 80 5.84 -4.82 6.55
C ASN A 80 6.16 -4.25 7.94
N GLU A 81 7.33 -3.63 8.09
CA GLU A 81 7.72 -2.93 9.33
C GLU A 81 7.47 -1.43 9.18
N PRO A 82 6.32 -0.91 9.66
CA PRO A 82 5.88 0.45 9.35
C PRO A 82 6.72 1.53 10.04
N PHE A 83 7.36 1.18 11.17
CA PHE A 83 8.12 2.09 12.04
C PHE A 83 9.64 1.98 11.85
N GLN A 84 10.10 1.11 10.94
CA GLN A 84 11.51 0.90 10.65
C GLN A 84 11.92 1.69 9.41
N PHE A 85 13.10 2.31 9.48
CA PHE A 85 13.66 3.03 8.35
C PHE A 85 15.17 3.17 8.47
N ALA A 86 15.82 3.25 7.31
CA ALA A 86 17.25 3.45 7.23
C ALA A 86 17.60 4.93 7.16
N ALA A 87 18.69 5.30 7.82
CA ALA A 87 19.12 6.67 7.98
C ALA A 87 20.64 6.83 7.88
N PRO A 88 21.13 7.99 7.40
CA PRO A 88 22.54 8.35 7.56
C PRO A 88 22.85 8.70 9.03
N ALA A 89 23.93 8.16 9.58
CA ALA A 89 24.41 8.52 10.91
C ALA A 89 25.91 8.80 10.89
N ARG A 90 26.33 9.68 11.79
CA ARG A 90 27.72 10.07 11.99
C ARG A 90 27.94 10.45 13.45
N LYS A 91 28.99 9.91 14.07
CA LYS A 91 29.41 10.25 15.42
C LYS A 91 30.70 11.07 15.36
N GLY A 92 30.62 12.36 15.69
CA GLY A 92 31.76 13.27 15.57
C GLY A 92 32.32 13.29 14.15
N ASP A 93 33.62 13.04 14.01
CA ASP A 93 34.34 13.05 12.73
C ASP A 93 34.43 11.66 12.05
N GLU A 94 33.71 10.65 12.56
CA GLU A 94 33.66 9.33 11.92
C GLU A 94 33.03 9.40 10.51
N PRO A 95 33.36 8.45 9.61
CA PRO A 95 32.69 8.36 8.32
C PRO A 95 31.17 8.17 8.45
N MET A 96 30.41 8.77 7.53
CA MET A 96 28.95 8.57 7.47
C MET A 96 28.63 7.11 7.17
N ARG A 97 27.69 6.55 7.92
CA ARG A 97 27.23 5.16 7.75
C ARG A 97 25.71 5.09 7.69
N ARG A 98 25.19 4.00 7.13
CA ARG A 98 23.76 3.67 7.18
C ARG A 98 23.46 2.95 8.50
N VAL A 99 22.42 3.40 9.20
CA VAL A 99 21.87 2.73 10.38
C VAL A 99 20.39 2.43 10.16
N GLU A 100 19.91 1.34 10.74
CA GLU A 100 18.47 1.06 10.82
C GLU A 100 17.94 1.65 12.13
N LEU A 101 16.90 2.45 12.03
CA LEU A 101 16.18 3.02 13.16
C LEU A 101 14.80 2.37 13.24
N ASP A 102 14.30 2.22 14.46
CA ASP A 102 13.00 1.61 14.71
C ASP A 102 12.27 2.38 15.82
N LEU A 103 11.14 3.00 15.46
CA LEU A 103 10.31 3.73 16.43
C LEU A 103 9.47 2.79 17.30
N LEU A 104 9.47 1.48 17.02
CA LEU A 104 8.74 0.50 17.79
C LEU A 104 9.44 0.27 19.15
N PRO A 105 8.68 0.29 20.27
CA PRO A 105 9.20 -0.07 21.59
C PRO A 105 9.87 -1.45 21.58
N PRO A 106 11.03 -1.65 22.23
CA PRO A 106 11.73 -2.94 22.26
C PRO A 106 10.84 -4.12 22.67
N ALA A 107 9.93 -3.92 23.62
CA ALA A 107 8.99 -4.95 24.09
C ALA A 107 7.97 -5.40 23.05
N GLN A 108 7.80 -4.65 21.96
CA GLN A 108 6.84 -4.94 20.88
C GLN A 108 7.52 -5.44 19.60
N ARG A 109 8.86 -5.48 19.57
CA ARG A 109 9.63 -5.98 18.42
C ARG A 109 9.51 -7.50 18.30
N GLY A 110 9.55 -8.01 17.07
CA GLY A 110 9.53 -9.45 16.79
C GLY A 110 8.16 -10.13 16.95
N GLY A 111 7.08 -9.34 17.02
CA GLY A 111 5.71 -9.87 17.01
C GLY A 111 5.36 -10.68 15.75
N PRO A 112 4.20 -11.36 15.74
CA PRO A 112 3.77 -12.13 14.58
C PRO A 112 3.64 -11.24 13.34
N LYS A 113 4.12 -11.72 12.19
CA LYS A 113 3.95 -11.05 10.89
C LYS A 113 2.46 -11.02 10.52
N ARG A 114 1.82 -9.88 10.74
CA ARG A 114 0.44 -9.58 10.40
C ARG A 114 0.39 -8.43 9.40
N PRO A 115 -0.65 -8.35 8.56
CA PRO A 115 -0.92 -7.15 7.79
C PRO A 115 -0.84 -5.89 8.65
N THR A 116 -0.21 -4.85 8.15
CA THR A 116 0.03 -3.62 8.88
C THR A 116 -1.27 -2.89 9.27
N GLY A 117 -2.33 -3.06 8.47
CA GLY A 117 -3.69 -2.60 8.79
C GLY A 117 -4.35 -3.32 9.97
N LEU A 118 -3.82 -4.48 10.38
CA LEU A 118 -4.28 -5.25 11.56
C LEU A 118 -3.35 -5.10 12.77
N ARG A 119 -2.21 -4.43 12.62
CA ARG A 119 -1.33 -4.09 13.74
C ARG A 119 -1.93 -2.87 14.43
N PRO A 120 -2.05 -2.85 15.77
CA PRO A 120 -2.55 -1.66 16.47
C PRO A 120 -1.58 -0.49 16.27
N ALA A 121 -2.10 0.74 16.36
CA ALA A 121 -1.25 1.91 16.55
C ALA A 121 -0.46 1.78 17.86
N ILE A 122 0.68 2.45 17.93
CA ILE A 122 1.62 2.35 19.05
C ILE A 122 2.01 3.76 19.52
N ARG A 123 2.47 3.87 20.76
CA ARG A 123 3.22 5.06 21.17
C ARG A 123 4.69 4.84 20.79
N PRO A 124 5.28 5.66 19.91
CA PRO A 124 6.63 5.44 19.45
C PRO A 124 7.63 5.74 20.58
N GLU A 125 8.80 5.10 20.49
CA GLU A 125 9.98 5.43 21.28
C GLU A 125 11.04 6.08 20.41
N HIS A 126 11.80 7.01 20.98
CA HIS A 126 12.89 7.67 20.26
C HIS A 126 14.01 6.64 19.97
N PRO A 127 14.44 6.46 18.71
CA PRO A 127 15.33 5.35 18.32
C PRO A 127 16.81 5.61 18.60
N GLY A 128 17.13 6.68 19.34
CA GLY A 128 18.49 7.16 19.59
C GLY A 128 18.92 8.26 18.61
N ARG A 129 20.15 8.75 18.75
CA ARG A 129 20.67 9.89 17.98
C ARG A 129 21.50 9.42 16.80
N THR A 130 21.38 10.12 15.67
CA THR A 130 22.17 9.88 14.45
C THR A 130 23.34 10.84 14.31
N GLY A 131 23.31 12.00 14.96
CA GLY A 131 24.32 13.06 14.84
C GLY A 131 24.28 13.79 13.48
N VAL A 132 23.24 13.56 12.66
CA VAL A 132 23.09 14.19 11.34
C VAL A 132 21.80 15.00 11.23
N PHE A 133 20.69 14.47 11.75
CA PHE A 133 19.37 15.09 11.61
C PHE A 133 18.52 14.95 12.89
N ASP A 134 19.17 14.97 14.05
CA ASP A 134 18.56 14.67 15.35
C ASP A 134 17.28 15.49 15.64
N ASP A 135 17.26 16.79 15.31
CA ASP A 135 16.06 17.63 15.49
C ASP A 135 14.89 17.19 14.58
N ARG A 136 15.20 16.72 13.36
CA ARG A 136 14.18 16.20 12.43
C ARG A 136 13.69 14.83 12.85
N LEU A 137 14.55 14.04 13.51
CA LEU A 137 14.17 12.77 14.09
C LEU A 137 13.21 12.97 15.28
N ASP A 138 13.48 13.94 16.14
CA ASP A 138 12.58 14.32 17.24
C ASP A 138 11.19 14.71 16.69
N ALA A 139 11.15 15.59 15.67
CA ALA A 139 9.91 16.00 15.02
C ALA A 139 9.14 14.83 14.38
N LEU A 140 9.84 13.87 13.76
CA LEU A 140 9.21 12.67 13.21
C LEU A 140 8.59 11.80 14.32
N VAL A 141 9.31 11.58 15.43
CA VAL A 141 8.82 10.80 16.55
C VAL A 141 7.55 11.43 17.13
N GLU A 142 7.55 12.76 17.28
CA GLU A 142 6.40 13.52 17.75
C GLU A 142 5.20 13.40 16.80
N ALA A 143 5.39 13.61 15.50
CA ALA A 143 4.32 13.46 14.51
C ALA A 143 3.68 12.06 14.51
N VAL A 144 4.50 11.01 14.67
CA VAL A 144 4.00 9.62 14.81
C VAL A 144 3.25 9.44 16.14
N ALA A 145 3.73 10.05 17.22
CA ALA A 145 3.11 9.97 18.54
C ALA A 145 1.73 10.66 18.60
N GLU A 146 1.56 11.79 17.91
CA GLU A 146 0.27 12.49 17.79
C GLU A 146 -0.82 11.62 17.15
N ARG A 147 -0.41 10.64 16.33
CA ARG A 147 -1.29 9.68 15.66
C ARG A 147 -1.38 8.32 16.36
N ALA A 148 -0.92 8.20 17.61
CA ALA A 148 -0.99 6.95 18.38
C ALA A 148 -2.42 6.44 18.66
N GLY A 149 -3.45 7.28 18.44
CA GLY A 149 -4.87 6.91 18.59
C GLY A 149 -5.54 6.36 17.32
N GLU A 150 -4.83 6.24 16.20
CA GLU A 150 -5.37 5.71 14.96
C GLU A 150 -5.76 4.22 15.07
N SER A 151 -6.64 3.76 14.18
CA SER A 151 -7.19 2.39 14.23
C SER A 151 -6.18 1.29 13.93
N SER A 152 -5.04 1.63 13.30
CA SER A 152 -3.97 0.69 12.96
C SER A 152 -2.63 1.39 12.81
N ALA A 153 -1.54 0.62 12.84
CA ALA A 153 -0.20 1.10 12.53
C ALA A 153 -0.12 1.66 11.10
N ALA A 154 -0.85 1.07 10.16
CA ALA A 154 -0.91 1.58 8.79
C ALA A 154 -1.52 2.97 8.73
N ALA A 155 -2.65 3.17 9.43
CA ALA A 155 -3.29 4.48 9.53
C ALA A 155 -2.39 5.49 10.26
N GLN A 156 -1.83 5.10 11.41
CA GLN A 156 -0.92 5.94 12.18
C GLN A 156 0.23 6.51 11.33
N VAL A 157 1.04 5.64 10.72
CA VAL A 157 2.22 6.09 9.97
C VAL A 157 1.82 6.89 8.73
N THR A 158 0.76 6.48 8.04
CA THR A 158 0.29 7.21 6.85
C THR A 158 -0.17 8.62 7.21
N GLN A 159 -1.01 8.77 8.23
CA GLN A 159 -1.54 10.08 8.63
C GLN A 159 -0.41 10.98 9.16
N ALA A 160 0.46 10.44 10.02
CA ALA A 160 1.59 11.18 10.57
C ALA A 160 2.51 11.74 9.48
N LEU A 161 2.81 10.95 8.44
CA LEU A 161 3.65 11.42 7.33
C LEU A 161 2.98 12.51 6.50
N PHE A 162 1.69 12.38 6.19
CA PHE A 162 0.99 13.41 5.42
C PHE A 162 0.76 14.70 6.22
N ASP A 163 0.62 14.61 7.55
CA ASP A 163 0.60 15.80 8.39
C ASP A 163 1.98 16.45 8.47
N TRP A 164 3.03 15.63 8.63
CA TRP A 164 4.41 16.15 8.71
C TRP A 164 4.88 16.80 7.41
N LEU A 165 4.38 16.33 6.27
CA LEU A 165 4.65 16.89 4.94
C LEU A 165 3.60 17.92 4.51
N ASP A 166 2.69 18.32 5.39
CA ASP A 166 1.71 19.36 5.09
C ASP A 166 2.41 20.67 4.72
N GLY A 167 1.87 21.35 3.71
CA GLY A 167 2.50 22.53 3.11
C GLY A 167 3.71 22.26 2.20
N ILE A 168 4.24 21.02 2.16
CA ILE A 168 5.28 20.59 1.20
C ILE A 168 4.64 19.86 0.02
N ILE A 169 3.69 18.97 0.30
CA ILE A 169 2.95 18.21 -0.70
C ILE A 169 1.45 18.39 -0.53
N ALA A 170 0.71 18.29 -1.63
CA ALA A 170 -0.75 18.18 -1.54
C ALA A 170 -1.14 16.87 -0.84
N ARG A 171 -2.13 16.93 0.04
CA ARG A 171 -2.70 15.74 0.68
C ARG A 171 -3.63 15.02 -0.31
N PRO A 172 -3.31 13.78 -0.71
CA PRO A 172 -4.15 13.02 -1.62
C PRO A 172 -5.36 12.45 -0.88
N LYS A 173 -6.34 11.95 -1.65
CA LYS A 173 -7.35 11.06 -1.09
C LYS A 173 -6.69 9.74 -0.70
N LEU A 174 -6.83 9.33 0.56
CA LEU A 174 -6.32 8.05 1.04
C LEU A 174 -7.34 6.92 0.82
N VAL A 175 -6.89 5.80 0.29
CA VAL A 175 -7.64 4.54 0.23
C VAL A 175 -6.78 3.44 0.82
N PHE A 176 -7.30 2.71 1.80
CA PHE A 176 -6.64 1.52 2.34
C PHE A 176 -7.04 0.32 1.49
N ALA A 177 -6.06 -0.46 1.04
CA ALA A 177 -6.27 -1.59 0.14
C ALA A 177 -7.24 -2.63 0.73
N SER A 178 -7.20 -2.82 2.06
CA SER A 178 -8.16 -3.67 2.78
C SER A 178 -9.62 -3.28 2.54
N ARG A 179 -9.93 -2.00 2.33
CA ARG A 179 -11.30 -1.54 2.06
C ARG A 179 -11.82 -1.95 0.68
N ILE A 180 -10.94 -2.33 -0.24
CA ILE A 180 -11.37 -2.89 -1.54
C ILE A 180 -12.15 -4.19 -1.30
N ALA A 181 -11.79 -4.97 -0.27
CA ALA A 181 -12.47 -6.21 0.08
C ALA A 181 -13.94 -5.99 0.53
N GLU A 182 -14.27 -4.78 0.98
CA GLU A 182 -15.62 -4.39 1.42
C GLU A 182 -16.54 -3.99 0.24
N THR A 183 -16.03 -3.96 -0.99
CA THR A 183 -16.76 -3.46 -2.16
C THR A 183 -17.52 -4.57 -2.91
N ASP A 184 -18.58 -4.19 -3.64
CA ASP A 184 -19.31 -5.15 -4.49
C ASP A 184 -18.45 -5.68 -5.63
N LEU A 185 -17.46 -4.90 -6.08
CA LEU A 185 -16.51 -5.34 -7.08
C LEU A 185 -15.74 -6.55 -6.57
N PHE A 186 -15.23 -6.48 -5.33
CA PHE A 186 -14.52 -7.61 -4.73
C PHE A 186 -15.42 -8.83 -4.56
N GLN A 187 -16.66 -8.64 -4.10
CA GLN A 187 -17.64 -9.73 -4.03
C GLN A 187 -17.90 -10.36 -5.41
N SER A 188 -18.01 -9.54 -6.46
CA SER A 188 -18.18 -10.03 -7.83
C SER A 188 -16.96 -10.83 -8.33
N LEU A 189 -15.75 -10.44 -7.91
CA LEU A 189 -14.53 -11.19 -8.23
C LEU A 189 -14.49 -12.53 -7.49
N LEU A 190 -14.93 -12.58 -6.22
CA LEU A 190 -15.06 -13.84 -5.48
C LEU A 190 -16.07 -14.78 -6.14
N GLU A 191 -17.25 -14.28 -6.53
CA GLU A 191 -18.26 -15.08 -7.24
C GLU A 191 -17.76 -15.55 -8.61
N SER A 192 -17.03 -14.72 -9.35
CA SER A 192 -16.39 -15.14 -10.60
C SER A 192 -15.35 -16.24 -10.37
N ALA A 193 -14.54 -16.15 -9.31
CA ALA A 193 -13.57 -17.17 -8.97
C ALA A 193 -14.23 -18.50 -8.54
N LYS A 194 -15.41 -18.45 -7.92
CA LYS A 194 -16.22 -19.65 -7.59
C LYS A 194 -16.77 -20.33 -8.84
N GLN A 195 -17.19 -19.54 -9.84
CA GLN A 195 -17.79 -20.06 -11.06
C GLN A 195 -16.78 -20.75 -11.97
N ASP A 196 -15.55 -20.22 -12.06
CA ASP A 196 -14.50 -20.79 -12.90
C ASP A 196 -13.12 -20.62 -12.24
N THR A 197 -12.88 -21.46 -11.23
CA THR A 197 -11.62 -21.46 -10.51
C THR A 197 -10.44 -21.80 -11.41
N GLU A 198 -10.58 -22.80 -12.28
CA GLU A 198 -9.48 -23.28 -13.10
C GLU A 198 -8.97 -22.18 -14.04
N ALA A 199 -9.89 -21.43 -14.66
CA ALA A 199 -9.52 -20.28 -15.49
C ALA A 199 -8.81 -19.19 -14.69
N TRP A 200 -9.21 -18.92 -13.44
CA TRP A 200 -8.54 -17.94 -12.57
C TRP A 200 -7.10 -18.34 -12.26
N SER A 201 -6.87 -19.59 -11.82
CA SER A 201 -5.52 -20.07 -11.48
C SER A 201 -4.64 -20.21 -12.73
N ALA A 202 -5.19 -20.70 -13.85
CA ALA A 202 -4.49 -20.83 -15.12
C ALA A 202 -4.12 -19.46 -15.70
N GLY A 203 -5.07 -18.51 -15.73
CA GLY A 203 -4.86 -17.15 -16.21
C GLY A 203 -3.78 -16.41 -15.43
N PHE A 204 -3.77 -16.53 -14.10
CA PHE A 204 -2.70 -15.97 -13.28
C PHE A 204 -1.33 -16.60 -13.62
N ASN A 205 -1.27 -17.94 -13.72
CA ASN A 205 -0.02 -18.63 -14.04
C ASN A 205 0.50 -18.26 -15.44
N LEU A 206 -0.37 -18.09 -16.43
CA LEU A 206 0.00 -17.59 -17.76
C LEU A 206 0.60 -16.18 -17.67
N ALA A 207 0.03 -15.29 -16.86
CA ALA A 207 0.56 -13.95 -16.64
C ALA A 207 1.94 -13.96 -15.96
N VAL A 208 2.15 -14.86 -14.98
CA VAL A 208 3.47 -15.04 -14.34
C VAL A 208 4.50 -15.55 -15.34
N ASP A 209 4.14 -16.56 -16.14
CA ASP A 209 5.03 -17.16 -17.14
C ASP A 209 5.39 -16.14 -18.26
N ALA A 210 4.49 -15.22 -18.59
CA ALA A 210 4.71 -14.18 -19.59
C ALA A 210 5.74 -13.11 -19.17
N VAL A 211 6.05 -13.00 -17.88
CA VAL A 211 7.02 -12.03 -17.35
C VAL A 211 8.09 -12.73 -16.49
N PRO A 212 9.08 -13.38 -17.12
CA PRO A 212 10.18 -14.03 -16.41
C PRO A 212 10.90 -13.05 -15.48
N GLY A 213 11.19 -13.48 -14.26
CA GLY A 213 11.88 -12.64 -13.27
C GLY A 213 10.99 -11.61 -12.55
N SER A 214 9.66 -11.67 -12.73
CA SER A 214 8.71 -10.84 -11.97
C SER A 214 8.76 -11.05 -10.45
N GLY A 215 9.36 -12.15 -9.98
CA GLY A 215 9.38 -12.54 -8.57
C GLY A 215 8.05 -13.11 -8.08
N ALA A 216 7.01 -13.16 -8.93
CA ALA A 216 5.76 -13.81 -8.62
C ALA A 216 5.90 -15.34 -8.76
N GLY A 217 5.42 -16.08 -7.77
CA GLY A 217 5.36 -17.54 -7.81
C GLY A 217 4.04 -18.01 -8.43
N ARG A 218 4.07 -19.12 -9.18
CA ARG A 218 2.89 -19.80 -9.69
C ARG A 218 1.96 -20.24 -8.55
N LEU A 219 0.67 -20.25 -8.82
CA LEU A 219 -0.36 -20.85 -7.98
C LEU A 219 -0.34 -22.36 -8.14
N ARG A 220 -0.50 -23.07 -7.02
CA ARG A 220 -0.64 -24.52 -7.02
C ARG A 220 -1.98 -24.95 -7.65
N ALA A 221 -1.90 -25.86 -8.61
CA ALA A 221 -3.06 -26.59 -9.15
C ALA A 221 -3.35 -27.88 -8.36
N GLY A 222 -4.51 -28.50 -8.62
CA GLY A 222 -4.89 -29.81 -8.06
C GLY A 222 -6.35 -29.83 -7.57
N GLU A 223 -6.65 -30.73 -6.64
CA GLU A 223 -8.01 -30.92 -6.08
C GLU A 223 -8.54 -29.70 -5.31
N ASP A 224 -7.65 -28.90 -4.71
CA ASP A 224 -7.98 -27.64 -4.02
C ASP A 224 -6.98 -26.57 -4.45
N PRO A 225 -7.16 -25.98 -5.66
CA PRO A 225 -6.18 -25.09 -6.24
C PRO A 225 -6.10 -23.76 -5.49
N GLU A 226 -4.92 -23.14 -5.53
CA GLU A 226 -4.71 -21.81 -4.99
C GLU A 226 -5.31 -20.74 -5.89
N LEU A 227 -5.85 -19.70 -5.27
CA LEU A 227 -6.37 -18.50 -5.92
C LEU A 227 -5.31 -17.38 -5.87
N PRO A 228 -5.35 -16.40 -6.79
CA PRO A 228 -4.50 -15.20 -6.73
C PRO A 228 -4.97 -14.22 -5.65
N MET A 229 -5.31 -14.75 -4.49
CA MET A 229 -5.88 -14.06 -3.35
C MET A 229 -5.21 -14.58 -2.07
N TRP A 230 -5.45 -13.85 -1.00
CA TRP A 230 -5.02 -14.25 0.32
C TRP A 230 -6.17 -14.17 1.30
N ARG A 231 -6.09 -14.99 2.33
CA ARG A 231 -6.94 -14.90 3.51
C ARG A 231 -6.09 -14.74 4.76
N LEU A 232 -6.78 -14.48 5.86
CA LEU A 232 -6.17 -14.48 7.19
C LEU A 232 -6.37 -15.87 7.81
N ASP A 233 -5.31 -16.40 8.44
CA ASP A 233 -5.44 -17.56 9.32
C ASP A 233 -5.97 -17.14 10.70
N GLY A 234 -6.23 -18.11 11.59
CA GLY A 234 -6.71 -17.84 12.96
C GLY A 234 -5.73 -17.03 13.83
N ARG A 235 -4.51 -16.74 13.35
CA ARG A 235 -3.52 -15.88 14.00
C ARG A 235 -3.42 -14.50 13.35
N GLY A 236 -4.24 -14.21 12.34
CA GLY A 236 -4.24 -12.97 11.58
C GLY A 236 -3.10 -12.86 10.56
N ARG A 237 -2.47 -13.98 10.18
CA ARG A 237 -1.38 -14.00 9.19
C ARG A 237 -1.95 -14.21 7.81
N ARG A 238 -1.31 -13.60 6.81
CA ARG A 238 -1.67 -13.78 5.42
C ARG A 238 -1.24 -15.17 4.93
N VAL A 239 -2.19 -15.95 4.44
CA VAL A 239 -1.96 -17.25 3.79
C VAL A 239 -2.62 -17.26 2.41
N ARG A 240 -2.12 -18.10 1.50
CA ARG A 240 -2.72 -18.27 0.18
C ARG A 240 -4.16 -18.75 0.34
N ALA A 241 -5.09 -18.09 -0.35
CA ALA A 241 -6.46 -18.55 -0.42
C ALA A 241 -6.57 -19.73 -1.38
N ARG A 242 -7.51 -20.63 -1.08
CA ARG A 242 -7.85 -21.80 -1.88
C ARG A 242 -9.34 -21.81 -2.16
N VAL A 243 -9.77 -22.69 -3.07
CA VAL A 243 -11.19 -22.85 -3.40
C VAL A 243 -12.02 -23.22 -2.19
N SER A 244 -11.50 -24.11 -1.35
CA SER A 244 -12.14 -24.52 -0.11
C SER A 244 -12.41 -23.34 0.84
N ASP A 245 -11.66 -22.24 0.72
CA ASP A 245 -11.84 -21.03 1.51
C ASP A 245 -12.96 -20.10 0.96
N LEU A 246 -13.52 -20.36 -0.22
CA LEU A 246 -14.59 -19.53 -0.80
C LEU A 246 -15.98 -19.88 -0.25
N GLY A 247 -16.13 -21.06 0.37
CA GLY A 247 -17.39 -21.58 0.91
C GLY A 247 -17.60 -21.37 2.42
N SER A 248 -16.60 -20.81 3.13
CA SER A 248 -16.64 -20.51 4.56
C SER A 248 -17.06 -19.07 4.83
#